data_AF-A0A3N5FST8-F1
#
_entry.id   AF-A0A3N5FST8-F1
#
_cell.length_a   1.000
_cell.length_b   1.000
_cell.length_c   1.000
_cell.angle_alpha   90.00
_cell.angle_beta   90.00
_cell.angle_gamma   90.00
#
_symmetry.space_group_name_H-M   'P 1'
#
loop_
_entity.id
_entity.type
_entity.pdbx_description
1 polymer ?
#
loop_
_entity_poly.entity_id
_entity_poly.type
_entity_poly.pdbx_seq_one_letter_code
_entity_poly.pdbx_strand_id
1 'polypeptide(L)'
;MAQYEHLPIYREAFKFLINCETVVQHFPRYHKYTHGSDLRGTARTVIKLIIRANNLSDKEQVLEELRVTIEELKVIIRICKEVKAFKSPTDYMKKGDNVQLPGWLNFRSLRIRIGYCIH
;
A
#
# COMPACT_ATOMS: atom_id res chain seq x y z
N MET A 1 -15.34 -16.46 11.58
CA MET A 1 -14.50 -15.65 10.69
C MET A 1 -14.27 -14.32 11.38
N ALA A 2 -13.06 -14.07 11.89
CA ALA A 2 -12.76 -12.91 12.72
C ALA A 2 -13.02 -11.61 11.94
N GLN A 3 -13.70 -10.66 12.57
CA GLN A 3 -14.14 -9.41 11.94
C GLN A 3 -12.93 -8.48 11.70
N TYR A 4 -12.27 -8.62 10.55
CA TYR A 4 -11.13 -7.79 10.14
C TYR A 4 -11.48 -6.29 9.96
N GLU A 5 -12.77 -5.94 9.93
CA GLU A 5 -13.25 -4.57 9.79
C GLU A 5 -12.92 -3.67 10.99
N HIS A 6 -12.68 -4.24 12.18
CA HIS A 6 -12.33 -3.48 13.38
C HIS A 6 -10.87 -3.04 13.42
N LEU A 7 -10.01 -3.55 12.52
CA LEU A 7 -8.60 -3.19 12.49
C LEU A 7 -8.41 -1.91 11.66
N PRO A 8 -8.07 -0.76 12.28
CA PRO A 8 -7.96 0.51 11.59
C PRO A 8 -6.91 0.50 10.47
N ILE A 9 -5.89 -0.37 10.60
CA ILE A 9 -4.84 -0.55 9.59
C ILE A 9 -5.36 -1.26 8.34
N TYR A 10 -6.21 -2.27 8.50
CA TYR A 10 -6.82 -2.97 7.38
C TYR A 10 -7.70 -2.02 6.56
N ARG A 11 -8.54 -1.24 7.24
CA ARG A 11 -9.42 -0.26 6.58
C ARG A 11 -8.65 0.77 5.77
N GLU A 12 -7.56 1.31 6.32
CA GLU A 12 -6.73 2.29 5.61
C GLU A 12 -5.93 1.67 4.45
N ALA A 13 -5.40 0.46 4.62
CA ALA A 13 -4.74 -0.28 3.54
C ALA A 13 -5.72 -0.64 2.41
N PHE A 14 -6.96 -1.02 2.75
CA PHE A 14 -8.00 -1.33 1.78
C PHE A 14 -8.43 -0.11 0.96
N LYS A 15 -8.67 1.04 1.62
CA LYS A 15 -8.93 2.31 0.92
C LYS A 15 -7.81 2.66 -0.06
N PHE A 16 -6.56 2.42 0.34
CA PHE A 16 -5.42 2.66 -0.52
C PHE A 16 -5.35 1.70 -1.71
N LEU A 17 -5.64 0.40 -1.53
CA LEU A 17 -5.73 -0.54 -2.65
C LEU A 17 -6.77 -0.07 -3.68
N ILE A 18 -7.96 0.33 -3.22
CA ILE A 18 -9.01 0.84 -4.12
C ILE A 18 -8.52 2.08 -4.86
N ASN A 19 -7.83 3.00 -4.18
CA ASN A 19 -7.20 4.15 -4.82
C ASN A 19 -6.21 3.71 -5.92
N CYS A 20 -5.33 2.75 -5.65
CA CYS A 20 -4.42 2.21 -6.67
C CYS A 20 -5.16 1.66 -7.90
N GLU A 21 -6.27 0.94 -7.71
CA GLU A 21 -7.10 0.44 -8.82
C GLU A 21 -7.69 1.59 -9.65
N THR A 22 -8.27 2.61 -9.00
CA THR A 22 -8.84 3.79 -9.65
C THR A 22 -7.78 4.57 -10.42
N VAL A 23 -6.57 4.71 -9.87
CA VAL A 23 -5.48 5.44 -10.52
C VAL A 23 -4.94 4.69 -11.73
N VAL A 24 -4.72 3.38 -11.61
CA VAL A 24 -4.23 2.54 -12.72
C VAL A 24 -5.24 2.44 -13.87
N GLN A 25 -6.53 2.59 -13.59
CA GLN A 25 -7.56 2.65 -14.64
C GLN A 25 -7.26 3.74 -15.67
N HIS A 26 -6.67 4.86 -15.23
CA HIS A 26 -6.37 6.04 -16.04
C HIS A 26 -4.97 6.04 -16.66
N PHE A 27 -4.14 5.02 -16.41
CA PHE A 27 -2.80 4.94 -16.98
C PHE A 27 -2.83 4.82 -18.51
N PRO A 28 -1.88 5.45 -19.23
CA PRO A 28 -1.66 5.17 -20.64
C PRO A 28 -1.43 3.68 -20.87
N ARG A 29 -1.94 3.16 -22.00
CA ARG A 29 -1.88 1.73 -22.35
C ARG A 29 -0.47 1.14 -22.18
N TYR A 30 0.55 1.91 -22.54
CA TYR A 30 1.96 1.53 -22.46
C TYR A 30 2.42 1.22 -21.01
N HIS A 31 2.01 2.01 -20.02
CA HIS A 31 2.41 1.83 -18.61
C HIS A 31 1.41 0.97 -17.82
N LYS A 32 0.17 0.85 -18.30
CA LYS A 32 -0.93 0.19 -17.57
C LYS A 32 -0.68 -1.30 -17.33
N TYR A 33 -0.13 -2.00 -18.32
CA TYR A 33 0.05 -3.46 -18.24
C TYR A 33 1.36 -3.87 -17.57
N THR A 34 2.34 -2.98 -17.51
CA THR A 34 3.62 -3.20 -16.82
C THR A 34 3.52 -2.66 -15.39
N HIS A 35 3.79 -1.38 -15.20
CA HIS A 35 3.82 -0.73 -13.89
C HIS A 35 2.44 -0.70 -13.21
N GLY A 36 1.36 -0.57 -13.98
CA GLY A 36 0.00 -0.61 -13.42
C GLY A 36 -0.39 -1.99 -12.90
N SER A 37 0.08 -3.07 -13.52
CA SER A 37 -0.14 -4.44 -13.01
C SER A 37 0.69 -4.68 -11.76
N ASP A 38 1.95 -4.25 -11.78
CA ASP A 38 2.88 -4.37 -10.67
C ASP A 38 2.39 -3.61 -9.42
N LEU A 39 2.00 -2.33 -9.59
CA LEU A 39 1.42 -1.51 -8.53
C LEU A 39 0.23 -2.17 -7.85
N ARG A 40 -0.72 -2.70 -8.64
CA ARG A 40 -1.90 -3.39 -8.12
C ARG A 40 -1.56 -4.73 -7.49
N GLY A 41 -0.60 -5.46 -8.04
CA GLY A 41 -0.10 -6.72 -7.50
C GLY A 41 0.49 -6.53 -6.11
N THR A 42 1.44 -5.61 -5.98
CA THR A 42 2.14 -5.29 -4.73
C THR A 42 1.19 -4.71 -3.69
N ALA A 43 0.26 -3.82 -4.07
CA ALA A 43 -0.76 -3.31 -3.15
C ALA A 43 -1.68 -4.43 -2.60
N ARG A 44 -2.05 -5.42 -3.43
CA ARG A 44 -2.78 -6.61 -2.95
C ARG A 44 -1.94 -7.45 -1.99
N THR A 45 -0.65 -7.63 -2.27
CA THR A 45 0.26 -8.37 -1.39
C THR A 45 0.37 -7.72 -0.02
N VAL A 46 0.49 -6.39 0.05
CA VAL A 46 0.47 -5.65 1.33
C VAL A 46 -0.76 -6.00 2.17
N ILE A 47 -1.96 -6.01 1.57
CA ILE A 47 -3.19 -6.39 2.30
C ILE A 47 -3.15 -7.85 2.77
N LYS A 48 -2.70 -8.77 1.92
CA LYS A 48 -2.57 -10.20 2.30
C LYS A 48 -1.62 -10.38 3.48
N LEU A 49 -0.51 -9.65 3.51
CA LEU A 49 0.47 -9.69 4.59
C LEU A 49 -0.08 -9.08 5.89
N ILE A 50 -0.87 -8.00 5.81
CA ILE A 50 -1.59 -7.46 6.98
C ILE A 50 -2.55 -8.52 7.55
N ILE A 51 -3.37 -9.15 6.71
CA ILE A 51 -4.30 -10.21 7.13
C ILE A 51 -3.52 -11.38 7.76
N ARG A 52 -2.41 -11.80 7.14
CA ARG A 52 -1.58 -12.90 7.63
C ARG A 52 -0.95 -12.57 8.98
N ALA A 53 -0.37 -11.37 9.14
CA ALA A 53 0.22 -10.92 10.39
C ALA A 53 -0.81 -10.89 11.53
N ASN A 54 -2.07 -10.56 11.25
CA ASN A 54 -3.11 -10.55 12.27
C ASN A 54 -3.52 -11.95 12.74
N ASN A 55 -3.37 -12.97 11.90
CA ASN A 55 -3.78 -14.34 12.20
C ASN A 55 -2.66 -15.21 12.79
N LEU A 56 -1.42 -14.72 12.84
CA LEU A 56 -0.28 -15.46 13.38
C LEU A 56 0.03 -15.06 14.82
N SER A 57 0.50 -16.02 15.63
CA SER A 57 1.04 -15.76 16.96
C SER A 57 2.44 -15.13 16.85
N ASP A 58 3.29 -15.72 16.03
CA ASP A 58 4.60 -15.17 15.63
C ASP A 58 4.47 -14.41 14.31
N LYS A 59 4.71 -13.10 14.39
CA LYS A 59 4.46 -12.14 13.31
C LYS A 59 5.77 -11.57 12.76
N GLU A 60 6.91 -11.86 13.36
CA GLU A 60 8.16 -11.15 13.08
C GLU A 60 8.55 -11.26 11.60
N GLN A 61 8.56 -12.47 11.07
CA GLN A 61 8.87 -12.73 9.66
C GLN A 61 7.89 -12.05 8.71
N VAL A 62 6.57 -12.12 9.01
CA VAL A 62 5.53 -11.53 8.15
C VAL A 62 5.55 -10.01 8.21
N LEU A 63 5.90 -9.42 9.35
CA LEU A 63 6.06 -7.98 9.49
C LEU A 63 7.29 -7.47 8.74
N GLU A 64 8.39 -8.23 8.71
CA GLU A 64 9.55 -7.87 7.90
C GLU A 64 9.26 -8.03 6.41
N GLU A 65 8.54 -9.08 5.99
CA GLU A 65 8.06 -9.21 4.62
C GLU A 65 7.16 -8.02 4.23
N LEU A 66 6.20 -7.67 5.09
CA LEU A 66 5.32 -6.51 4.91
C LEU A 66 6.11 -5.20 4.78
N ARG A 67 7.19 -5.04 5.57
CA ARG A 67 8.09 -3.89 5.48
C ARG A 67 8.71 -3.77 4.10
N VAL A 68 9.33 -4.86 3.63
CA VAL A 68 10.03 -4.90 2.34
C VAL A 68 9.04 -4.65 1.20
N THR A 69 7.88 -5.33 1.21
CA THR A 69 6.83 -5.12 0.20
C THR A 69 6.30 -3.68 0.19
N ILE A 70 6.21 -3.03 1.35
CA ILE A 70 5.86 -1.61 1.42
C ILE A 70 6.93 -0.75 0.74
N GLU A 71 8.22 -1.00 0.96
CA GLU A 71 9.28 -0.24 0.28
C GLU A 71 9.28 -0.47 -1.24
N GLU A 72 9.07 -1.71 -1.70
CA GLU A 72 8.89 -2.04 -3.12
C GLU A 72 7.73 -1.25 -3.73
N LEU A 73 6.59 -1.20 -3.03
CA LEU A 73 5.43 -0.43 -3.44
C LEU A 73 5.76 1.07 -3.62
N LYS A 74 6.59 1.65 -2.75
CA LYS A 74 7.04 3.05 -2.88
C LYS A 74 7.89 3.26 -4.13
N VAL A 75 8.79 2.32 -4.42
CA VAL A 75 9.64 2.36 -5.61
C VAL A 75 8.77 2.33 -6.87
N ILE A 76 7.78 1.44 -6.93
CA ILE A 76 6.85 1.36 -8.07
C ILE A 76 6.08 2.68 -8.25
N ILE A 77 5.56 3.27 -7.16
CA ILE A 77 4.87 4.57 -7.21
C ILE A 77 5.81 5.66 -7.74
N ARG A 78 7.08 5.67 -7.31
CA ARG A 78 8.09 6.60 -7.80
C ARG A 78 8.34 6.42 -9.30
N ILE A 79 8.51 5.18 -9.77
CA ILE A 79 8.68 4.89 -11.21
C ILE A 79 7.47 5.41 -12.00
N CYS A 80 6.24 5.11 -11.56
CA CYS A 80 5.01 5.61 -12.18
C CYS A 80 4.97 7.14 -12.28
N LYS A 81 5.55 7.86 -11.30
CA LYS A 81 5.69 9.32 -11.32
C LYS A 81 6.71 9.78 -12.34
N GLU A 82 7.90 9.18 -12.36
CA GLU A 82 8.98 9.56 -13.29
C GLU A 82 8.58 9.33 -14.75
N VAL A 83 7.89 8.22 -15.05
CA VAL A 83 7.39 7.94 -16.40
C VAL A 83 6.11 8.71 -16.76
N LYS A 84 5.64 9.60 -15.86
CA LYS A 84 4.42 10.40 -16.03
C LYS A 84 3.17 9.56 -16.35
N ALA A 85 3.06 8.36 -15.76
CA ALA A 85 1.90 7.49 -15.95
C ALA A 85 0.63 8.05 -15.30
N PHE A 86 0.78 8.88 -14.27
CA PHE A 86 -0.34 9.53 -13.59
C PHE A 86 -0.91 10.68 -14.41
N LYS A 87 -2.23 10.68 -14.65
CA LYS A 87 -2.91 11.68 -15.48
C LYS A 87 -3.02 13.03 -14.79
N SER A 88 -3.33 13.05 -13.49
CA SER A 88 -3.33 14.24 -12.67
C SER A 88 -2.38 14.06 -11.49
N PRO A 89 -1.63 15.09 -11.10
CA PRO A 89 -0.84 15.01 -9.88
C PRO A 89 -1.71 15.04 -8.59
N THR A 90 -3.04 15.14 -8.73
CA THR A 90 -4.02 14.96 -7.64
C THR A 90 -4.47 13.51 -7.47
N ASP A 91 -4.20 12.62 -8.45
CA ASP A 91 -4.57 11.19 -8.40
C ASP A 91 -3.76 10.41 -7.35
N TYR A 92 -2.59 10.92 -6.99
CA TYR A 92 -1.78 10.44 -5.87
C TYR A 92 -1.66 11.59 -4.86
N MET A 93 -1.94 11.30 -3.57
CA MET A 93 -2.09 12.30 -2.50
C MET A 93 -0.98 13.36 -2.53
N LYS A 94 -1.39 14.61 -2.80
CA LYS A 94 -0.51 15.77 -2.95
C LYS A 94 -0.51 16.63 -1.68
N LYS A 95 0.68 16.89 -1.13
CA LYS A 95 0.99 18.20 -0.53
C LYS A 95 2.50 18.48 -0.71
N GLY A 96 2.83 19.36 -1.66
CA GLY A 96 4.15 19.97 -1.91
C GLY A 96 5.25 19.00 -2.36
N ASP A 97 5.51 18.93 -3.67
CA ASP A 97 6.64 18.29 -4.41
C ASP A 97 7.06 16.83 -4.08
N ASN A 98 6.65 16.31 -2.93
CA ASN A 98 6.89 14.98 -2.41
C ASN A 98 5.58 14.17 -2.44
N VAL A 99 5.69 12.91 -2.87
CA VAL A 99 4.56 11.97 -2.82
C VAL A 99 4.32 11.63 -1.35
N GLN A 100 3.28 12.20 -0.74
CA GLN A 100 2.93 11.91 0.64
C GLN A 100 2.18 10.58 0.67
N LEU A 101 2.90 9.51 1.01
CA LEU A 101 2.29 8.21 1.27
C LEU A 101 1.47 8.29 2.57
N PRO A 102 0.28 7.65 2.64
CA PRO A 102 -0.46 7.52 3.89
C PRO A 102 0.46 7.17 5.07
N GLY A 103 0.25 7.75 6.25
CA GLY A 103 1.18 7.58 7.38
C GLY A 103 1.46 6.13 7.79
N TRP A 104 0.56 5.19 7.48
CA TRP A 104 0.76 3.75 7.70
C TRP A 104 1.73 3.07 6.69
N LEU A 105 2.05 3.70 5.54
CA LEU A 105 3.13 3.26 4.65
C LEU A 105 4.53 3.56 5.23
N ASN A 106 4.61 4.30 6.33
CA ASN A 106 5.84 4.39 7.10
C ASN A 106 5.91 3.23 8.10
N PHE A 107 6.81 2.27 7.87
CA PHE A 107 6.92 1.07 8.69
C PHE A 107 7.12 1.36 10.19
N ARG A 108 7.83 2.45 10.55
CA ARG A 108 7.96 2.88 11.95
C ARG A 108 6.60 3.20 12.58
N SER A 109 5.71 3.86 11.84
CA SER A 109 4.33 4.13 12.30
C SER A 109 3.46 2.87 12.27
N LEU A 110 3.73 1.95 11.33
CA LEU A 110 2.98 0.70 11.19
C LEU A 110 3.25 -0.26 12.36
N ARG A 111 4.49 -0.42 12.80
CA ARG A 111 4.84 -1.26 13.97
C ARG A 111 4.15 -0.77 15.25
N ILE A 112 4.08 0.54 15.44
CA ILE A 112 3.36 1.17 16.55
C ILE A 112 1.87 0.82 16.45
N ARG A 113 1.22 1.07 15.31
CA ARG A 113 -0.23 0.84 15.17
C ARG A 113 -0.61 -0.65 15.21
N ILE A 114 0.20 -1.55 14.64
CA ILE A 114 -0.02 -3.00 14.70
C ILE A 114 0.15 -3.48 16.16
N GLY A 115 1.09 -2.90 16.92
CA GLY A 115 1.25 -3.21 18.34
C GLY A 115 0.06 -2.76 19.21
N TYR A 116 -0.57 -1.61 18.91
CA TYR A 116 -1.70 -1.07 19.68
C TYR A 116 -3.09 -1.62 19.29
N CYS A 117 -3.25 -2.31 18.16
CA CYS A 117 -4.54 -2.88 17.73
C CYS A 117 -4.80 -4.30 18.27
N ILE A 118 -3.95 -4.82 19.17
CA ILE A 118 -3.95 -6.23 19.61
C ILE A 118 -3.90 -6.30 21.14
N HIS A 119 -4.77 -5.53 21.79
CA HIS A 119 -5.18 -5.72 23.18
C HIS A 119 -6.70 -5.88 23.23
#